data_AF-A0A7X9QUA0-F1
#
_entry.id   AF-A0A7X9QUA0-F1
#
_cell.length_a   1.000
_cell.length_b   1.000
_cell.length_c   1.000
_cell.angle_alpha   90.00
_cell.angle_beta   90.00
_cell.angle_gamma   90.00
#
_symmetry.space_group_name_H-M   'P 1'
#
loop_
_entity.id
_entity.type
_entity.pdbx_description
1 polymer ?
#
loop_
_entity_poly.entity_id
_entity_poly.type
_entity_poly.pdbx_seq_one_letter_code
_entity_poly.pdbx_strand_id
1 'polypeptide(L)'
;MEDTATPELDQGKVTENSELVRTTKLQRPENGLSTFLGKQADAFKAVYGEPNRMDPSTYGYEWWIYNQNSKEYMQVGVESGKIVTIYALGENFNLEPFKVGETIEEIFSTFQIQTDIHFNYEGTAYKFELSEEDMNSKPLIQMGDMYVQLNIDKFTGSLVSVRYLDVKTLIVQRPYELMYRGELLEPMPVTDEAWPLIEQGSQKQIFEITNILRKRYHLPQLVWDDAVANVAYLHSKDMNDTNSLSHTSKQYGEVTDRLNNAQIHYDKAGEIIAANYIDAPAVIEGWINSEHHRENLLDEKFTHTGVGVYRKHYTQNLIETKEENE
;
A
#
# COMPACT_ATOMS: atom_id res chain seq x y z
N MET A 1 69.39 41.03 2.93
CA MET A 1 68.40 42.08 3.19
C MET A 1 67.85 42.48 1.85
N GLU A 2 66.74 41.89 1.47
CA GLU A 2 65.84 42.40 0.43
C GLU A 2 64.47 41.90 0.84
N ASP A 3 63.58 42.86 1.10
CA ASP A 3 62.32 42.74 1.80
C ASP A 3 61.21 42.79 0.74
N THR A 4 60.52 41.67 0.50
CA THR A 4 59.38 41.63 -0.43
C THR A 4 58.08 41.67 0.37
N ALA A 5 57.44 42.83 0.32
CA ALA A 5 56.12 43.09 0.85
C ALA A 5 55.07 42.14 0.26
N THR A 6 54.21 41.59 1.12
CA THR A 6 52.95 40.94 0.77
C THR A 6 51.81 41.79 1.31
N PRO A 7 50.77 42.14 0.52
CA PRO A 7 49.65 42.95 1.01
C PRO A 7 48.65 42.07 1.80
N GLU A 8 48.22 42.59 2.96
CA GLU A 8 47.12 42.03 3.75
C GLU A 8 45.77 42.22 3.03
N LEU A 9 45.00 41.13 2.94
CA LEU A 9 43.61 41.14 2.47
C LEU A 9 42.66 41.35 3.66
N ASP A 10 41.86 42.39 3.53
CA ASP A 10 40.82 42.88 4.43
C ASP A 10 39.78 41.79 4.78
N GLN A 11 39.51 41.64 6.08
CA GLN A 11 38.50 40.72 6.60
C GLN A 11 37.09 41.29 6.40
N GLY A 12 36.52 41.02 5.23
CA GLY A 12 35.09 41.18 5.00
C GLY A 12 34.29 40.25 5.91
N LYS A 13 33.65 40.82 6.93
CA LYS A 13 32.62 40.15 7.75
C LYS A 13 31.48 39.68 6.83
N VAL A 14 31.47 38.40 6.51
CA VAL A 14 30.28 37.72 6.01
C VAL A 14 29.34 37.60 7.20
N THR A 15 28.27 38.38 7.17
CA THR A 15 27.12 38.21 8.04
C THR A 15 26.45 36.91 7.64
N GLU A 16 26.68 35.84 8.42
CA GLU A 16 25.86 34.64 8.37
C GLU A 16 24.45 35.01 8.87
N ASN A 17 23.60 35.47 7.94
CA ASN A 17 22.16 35.32 8.09
C ASN A 17 21.86 33.82 7.95
N SER A 18 22.07 33.08 9.05
CA SER A 18 21.42 31.80 9.27
C SER A 18 19.94 32.07 9.50
N GLU A 19 19.21 32.32 8.42
CA GLU A 19 17.76 32.26 8.45
C GLU A 19 17.37 30.82 8.77
N LEU A 20 17.06 30.64 10.05
CA LEU A 20 16.26 29.61 10.66
C LEU A 20 15.25 28.98 9.68
N VAL A 21 15.64 27.90 9.00
CA VAL A 21 14.68 26.96 8.40
C VAL A 21 14.06 26.18 9.54
N ARG A 22 13.10 26.80 10.24
CA ARG A 22 12.17 26.06 11.09
C ARG A 22 11.17 25.37 10.16
N THR A 23 11.50 24.17 9.69
CA THR A 23 10.47 23.21 9.31
C THR A 23 9.61 23.00 10.55
N THR A 24 8.40 23.56 10.53
CA THR A 24 7.51 23.44 11.68
C THR A 24 7.02 22.01 11.62
N LYS A 25 7.54 21.12 12.47
CA LYS A 25 7.14 19.71 12.48
C LYS A 25 5.62 19.64 12.63
N LEU A 26 4.95 19.04 11.65
CA LEU A 26 3.51 18.80 11.72
C LEU A 26 3.21 17.99 12.97
N GLN A 27 2.17 18.38 13.70
CA GLN A 27 1.76 17.68 14.92
C GLN A 27 0.82 16.53 14.57
N ARG A 28 0.66 15.59 15.50
CA ARG A 28 -0.37 14.56 15.39
C ARG A 28 -1.77 15.22 15.39
N PRO A 29 -2.70 14.74 14.55
CA PRO A 29 -4.11 15.09 14.67
C PRO A 29 -4.67 14.70 16.03
N GLU A 30 -5.57 15.53 16.57
CA GLU A 30 -6.24 15.28 17.86
C GLU A 30 -7.51 14.44 17.71
N ASN A 31 -8.05 14.35 16.49
CA ASN A 31 -9.27 13.63 16.15
C ASN A 31 -9.03 12.64 15.00
N GLY A 32 -10.01 11.76 14.81
CA GLY A 32 -10.02 10.82 13.71
C GLY A 32 -9.24 9.53 13.96
N LEU A 33 -9.14 8.74 12.91
CA LEU A 33 -8.69 7.35 12.98
C LEU A 33 -7.21 7.23 13.40
N SER A 34 -6.39 8.20 12.99
CA SER A 34 -4.96 8.26 13.31
C SER A 34 -4.67 8.30 14.82
N THR A 35 -5.62 8.80 15.63
CA THR A 35 -5.48 8.91 17.09
C THR A 35 -5.44 7.55 17.80
N PHE A 36 -5.79 6.46 17.12
CA PHE A 36 -5.69 5.11 17.66
C PHE A 36 -4.31 4.47 17.47
N LEU A 37 -3.47 5.03 16.60
CA LEU A 37 -2.13 4.50 16.36
C LEU A 37 -1.30 4.55 17.65
N GLY A 38 -0.73 3.41 18.05
CA GLY A 38 0.01 3.21 19.30
C GLY A 38 -0.86 2.89 20.53
N LYS A 39 -2.19 2.97 20.44
CA LYS A 39 -3.11 2.61 21.54
C LYS A 39 -3.36 1.10 21.59
N GLN A 40 -3.90 0.64 22.72
CA GLN A 40 -4.36 -0.73 22.89
C GLN A 40 -5.53 -1.02 21.94
N ALA A 41 -5.48 -2.19 21.32
CA ALA A 41 -6.47 -2.59 20.33
C ALA A 41 -7.89 -2.75 20.93
N ASP A 42 -8.02 -3.07 22.22
CA ASP A 42 -9.31 -3.10 22.91
C ASP A 42 -10.01 -1.73 22.94
N ALA A 43 -9.24 -0.63 23.02
CA ALA A 43 -9.81 0.71 22.96
C ALA A 43 -10.40 1.02 21.58
N PHE A 44 -9.85 0.40 20.53
CA PHE A 44 -10.40 0.49 19.18
C PHE A 44 -11.68 -0.32 19.04
N LYS A 45 -11.71 -1.56 19.55
CA LYS A 45 -12.91 -2.40 19.55
C LYS A 45 -14.06 -1.76 20.33
N ALA A 46 -13.77 -1.03 21.40
CA ALA A 46 -14.80 -0.31 22.15
C ALA A 46 -15.54 0.75 21.31
N VAL A 47 -14.93 1.24 20.22
CA VAL A 47 -15.51 2.25 19.32
C VAL A 47 -16.05 1.63 18.04
N TYR A 48 -15.30 0.70 17.43
CA TYR A 48 -15.61 0.14 16.10
C TYR A 48 -16.17 -1.29 16.12
N GLY A 49 -16.26 -1.91 17.30
CA GLY A 49 -16.70 -3.30 17.46
C GLY A 49 -15.60 -4.32 17.15
N GLU A 50 -15.99 -5.59 17.05
CA GLU A 50 -15.09 -6.67 16.66
C GLU A 50 -14.79 -6.62 15.15
N PRO A 51 -13.56 -6.94 14.72
CA PRO A 51 -13.26 -7.06 13.30
C PRO A 51 -14.02 -8.23 12.68
N ASN A 52 -14.35 -8.10 11.40
CA ASN A 52 -15.02 -9.16 10.64
C ASN A 52 -14.10 -10.34 10.34
N ARG A 53 -12.81 -10.06 10.18
CA ARG A 53 -11.78 -11.06 9.89
C ARG A 53 -10.45 -10.61 10.46
N MET A 54 -9.63 -11.59 10.82
CA MET A 54 -8.25 -11.41 11.24
C MET A 54 -7.35 -12.14 10.24
N ASP A 55 -6.45 -11.41 9.59
CA ASP A 55 -5.53 -11.94 8.58
C ASP A 55 -4.07 -11.73 9.04
N PRO A 56 -3.23 -12.77 9.19
CA PRO A 56 -1.83 -12.57 9.52
C PRO A 56 -1.10 -11.80 8.40
N SER A 57 -0.11 -10.97 8.77
CA SER A 57 0.75 -10.25 7.82
C SER A 57 2.15 -10.87 7.73
N THR A 58 2.94 -10.41 6.76
CA THR A 58 4.36 -10.75 6.64
C THR A 58 5.28 -9.92 7.56
N TYR A 59 4.71 -9.06 8.40
CA TYR A 59 5.45 -8.07 9.20
C TYR A 59 5.22 -8.21 10.71
N GLY A 60 4.71 -9.37 11.17
CA GLY A 60 4.57 -9.71 12.58
C GLY A 60 3.31 -9.19 13.27
N TYR A 61 2.57 -8.27 12.64
CA TYR A 61 1.25 -7.86 13.09
C TYR A 61 0.14 -8.64 12.38
N GLU A 62 -1.05 -8.66 12.97
CA GLU A 62 -2.26 -9.22 12.37
C GLU A 62 -3.15 -8.08 11.86
N TRP A 63 -3.69 -8.22 10.66
CA TRP A 63 -4.69 -7.31 10.13
C TRP A 63 -6.06 -7.64 10.71
N TRP A 64 -6.65 -6.66 11.39
CA TRP A 64 -8.05 -6.66 11.77
C TRP A 64 -8.85 -5.95 10.67
N ILE A 65 -9.65 -6.73 9.95
CA ILE A 65 -10.40 -6.29 8.77
C ILE A 65 -11.81 -5.86 9.20
N TYR A 66 -12.17 -4.62 8.88
CA TYR A 66 -13.52 -4.07 9.03
C TYR A 66 -14.06 -3.81 7.63
N ASN A 67 -14.94 -4.69 7.14
CA ASN A 67 -15.36 -4.74 5.74
C ASN A 67 -16.89 -4.80 5.55
N GLN A 68 -17.68 -4.52 6.59
CA GLN A 68 -19.16 -4.61 6.53
C GLN A 68 -19.78 -3.66 5.50
N ASN A 69 -19.11 -2.53 5.24
CA ASN A 69 -19.58 -1.47 4.38
C ASN A 69 -18.41 -0.91 3.57
N SER A 70 -18.59 -0.78 2.25
CA SER A 70 -17.56 -0.23 1.36
C SER A 70 -17.12 1.19 1.75
N LYS A 71 -18.03 1.98 2.33
CA LYS A 71 -17.72 3.35 2.79
C LYS A 71 -16.98 3.39 4.13
N GLU A 72 -16.87 2.26 4.81
CA GLU A 72 -16.23 2.12 6.12
C GLU A 72 -15.21 0.97 6.09
N TYR A 73 -14.61 0.69 4.93
CA TYR A 73 -13.56 -0.32 4.83
C TYR A 73 -12.24 0.19 5.39
N MET A 74 -11.71 -0.53 6.37
CA MET A 74 -10.38 -0.31 6.91
C MET A 74 -9.73 -1.62 7.36
N GLN A 75 -8.40 -1.59 7.43
CA GLN A 75 -7.58 -2.66 7.99
C GLN A 75 -6.71 -2.08 9.09
N VAL A 76 -6.72 -2.69 10.26
CA VAL A 76 -5.97 -2.22 11.45
C VAL A 76 -4.91 -3.26 11.79
N GLY A 77 -3.64 -2.91 11.67
CA GLY A 77 -2.53 -3.80 12.02
C GLY A 77 -2.29 -3.79 13.52
N VAL A 78 -2.40 -4.95 14.17
CA VAL A 78 -2.22 -5.12 15.61
C VAL A 78 -1.01 -6.01 15.89
N GLU A 79 -0.02 -5.46 16.61
CA GLU A 79 1.15 -6.18 17.10
C GLU A 79 1.15 -6.17 18.62
N SER A 80 1.23 -7.33 19.27
CA SER A 80 1.28 -7.43 20.74
C SER A 80 0.19 -6.63 21.47
N GLY A 81 -1.03 -6.60 20.90
CA GLY A 81 -2.19 -5.89 21.45
C GLY A 81 -2.21 -4.37 21.20
N LYS A 82 -1.25 -3.83 20.45
CA LYS A 82 -1.18 -2.40 20.08
C LYS A 82 -1.40 -2.20 18.59
N ILE A 83 -2.01 -1.09 18.23
CA ILE A 83 -2.21 -0.70 16.83
C ILE A 83 -0.92 -0.07 16.29
N VAL A 84 -0.34 -0.68 15.25
CA VAL A 84 0.94 -0.26 14.66
C VAL A 84 0.79 0.31 13.24
N THR A 85 -0.33 0.00 12.58
CA THR A 85 -0.71 0.58 11.28
C THR A 85 -2.23 0.62 11.11
N ILE A 86 -2.73 1.57 10.34
CA ILE A 86 -4.14 1.64 9.96
C ILE A 86 -4.23 2.03 8.49
N TYR A 87 -4.80 1.16 7.66
CA TYR A 87 -5.15 1.42 6.27
C TYR A 87 -6.64 1.75 6.17
N ALA A 88 -6.96 2.95 5.68
CA ALA A 88 -8.33 3.43 5.52
C ALA A 88 -8.64 3.69 4.05
N LEU A 89 -9.59 2.91 3.51
CA LEU A 89 -10.11 3.07 2.15
C LEU A 89 -11.51 3.70 2.16
N GLY A 90 -12.28 3.49 3.22
CA GLY A 90 -13.64 4.00 3.36
C GLY A 90 -13.72 5.53 3.36
N GLU A 91 -14.74 6.06 2.68
CA GLU A 91 -14.97 7.51 2.51
C GLU A 91 -15.64 8.18 3.73
N ASN A 92 -16.17 7.39 4.68
CA ASN A 92 -16.89 7.91 5.84
C ASN A 92 -15.99 8.15 7.07
N PHE A 93 -14.71 7.81 7.02
CA PHE A 93 -13.82 7.99 8.16
C PHE A 93 -13.41 9.46 8.34
N ASN A 94 -13.25 9.88 9.60
CA ASN A 94 -12.49 11.07 9.91
C ASN A 94 -10.99 10.74 9.78
N LEU A 95 -10.38 11.24 8.69
CA LEU A 95 -8.98 11.05 8.33
C LEU A 95 -8.14 12.32 8.51
N GLU A 96 -8.61 13.24 9.37
CA GLU A 96 -7.98 14.54 9.62
C GLU A 96 -6.44 14.46 9.62
N PRO A 97 -5.75 15.37 8.90
CA PRO A 97 -6.31 16.51 8.15
C PRO A 97 -6.78 16.16 6.72
N PHE A 98 -6.72 14.89 6.33
CA PHE A 98 -6.99 14.43 4.97
C PHE A 98 -8.44 13.99 4.77
N LYS A 99 -8.84 13.88 3.50
CA LYS A 99 -10.15 13.37 3.11
C LYS A 99 -10.07 12.63 1.78
N VAL A 100 -10.59 11.39 1.74
CA VAL A 100 -10.73 10.64 0.48
C VAL A 100 -11.47 11.49 -0.56
N GLY A 101 -10.91 11.56 -1.76
CA GLY A 101 -11.40 12.38 -2.87
C GLY A 101 -10.82 13.79 -2.96
N GLU A 102 -10.06 14.27 -1.97
CA GLU A 102 -9.31 15.53 -2.12
C GLU A 102 -8.18 15.37 -3.15
N THR A 103 -7.80 16.48 -3.79
CA THR A 103 -6.80 16.45 -4.84
C THR A 103 -5.38 16.52 -4.28
N ILE A 104 -4.42 15.94 -5.00
CA ILE A 104 -3.01 16.06 -4.67
C ILE A 104 -2.54 17.52 -4.66
N GLU A 105 -3.10 18.38 -5.51
CA GLU A 105 -2.80 19.81 -5.55
C GLU A 105 -3.23 20.51 -4.25
N GLU A 106 -4.43 20.23 -3.74
CA GLU A 106 -4.92 20.77 -2.46
C GLU A 106 -4.02 20.32 -1.30
N ILE A 107 -3.65 19.04 -1.28
CA ILE A 107 -2.73 18.49 -0.28
C ILE A 107 -1.37 19.21 -0.34
N PHE A 108 -0.77 19.34 -1.52
CA PHE A 108 0.57 19.91 -1.69
C PHE A 108 0.58 21.43 -1.45
N SER A 109 -0.56 22.10 -1.64
CA SER A 109 -0.70 23.53 -1.29
C SER A 109 -0.72 23.76 0.22
N THR A 110 -1.13 22.76 1.00
CA THR A 110 -1.28 22.84 2.46
C THR A 110 -0.07 22.25 3.19
N PHE A 111 0.47 21.15 2.69
CA PHE A 111 1.54 20.39 3.34
C PHE A 111 2.84 20.47 2.54
N GLN A 112 3.93 20.85 3.21
CA GLN A 112 5.26 20.75 2.65
C GLN A 112 5.73 19.29 2.69
N ILE A 113 5.41 18.54 1.62
CA ILE A 113 5.87 17.15 1.48
C ILE A 113 7.33 17.13 1.04
N GLN A 114 8.15 16.41 1.78
CA GLN A 114 9.57 16.29 1.49
C GLN A 114 9.84 15.04 0.62
N THR A 115 10.80 15.14 -0.29
CA THR A 115 11.29 14.02 -1.11
C THR A 115 12.18 13.07 -0.31
N ASP A 116 12.64 13.50 0.86
CA ASP A 116 13.38 12.66 1.79
C ASP A 116 12.94 12.88 3.23
N ILE A 117 12.96 11.80 4.00
CA ILE A 117 12.51 11.79 5.39
C ILE A 117 13.59 11.16 6.25
N HIS A 118 14.10 11.97 7.18
CA HIS A 118 15.18 11.60 8.08
C HIS A 118 14.67 11.37 9.51
N PHE A 119 15.06 10.26 10.12
CA PHE A 119 14.74 9.97 11.52
C PHE A 119 15.77 9.02 12.15
N ASN A 120 15.77 8.96 13.47
CA ASN A 120 16.58 8.01 14.24
C ASN A 120 15.65 7.04 14.96
N TYR A 121 15.98 5.76 14.94
CA TYR A 121 15.26 4.73 15.69
C TYR A 121 16.29 3.76 16.29
N GLU A 122 16.23 3.57 17.61
CA GLU A 122 17.10 2.67 18.38
C GLU A 122 18.62 2.85 18.09
N GLY A 123 19.05 4.09 17.84
CA GLY A 123 20.47 4.42 17.58
C GLY A 123 20.91 4.27 16.12
N THR A 124 20.03 3.78 15.23
CA THR A 124 20.25 3.79 13.78
C THR A 124 19.62 5.02 13.14
N ALA A 125 20.37 5.70 12.28
CA ALA A 125 19.87 6.79 11.46
C ALA A 125 19.29 6.22 10.15
N TYR A 126 18.09 6.64 9.79
CA TYR A 126 17.38 6.23 8.59
C TYR A 126 17.06 7.44 7.70
N LYS A 127 17.08 7.22 6.38
CA LYS A 127 16.58 8.14 5.36
C LYS A 127 15.74 7.37 4.35
N PHE A 128 14.46 7.69 4.25
CA PHE A 128 13.66 7.30 3.09
C PHE A 128 13.81 8.35 1.99
N GLU A 129 13.97 7.91 0.75
CA GLU A 129 13.93 8.74 -0.45
C GLU A 129 12.72 8.36 -1.30
N LEU A 130 11.93 9.36 -1.66
CA LEU A 130 10.75 9.24 -2.50
C LEU A 130 11.13 9.67 -3.92
N SER A 131 10.91 8.76 -4.88
CA SER A 131 11.01 9.07 -6.31
C SER A 131 9.90 10.03 -6.76
N GLU A 132 10.00 10.55 -7.99
CA GLU A 132 8.92 11.33 -8.59
C GLU A 132 7.60 10.54 -8.68
N GLU A 133 7.69 9.24 -8.98
CA GLU A 133 6.51 8.37 -8.99
C GLU A 133 5.92 8.22 -7.59
N ASP A 134 6.75 8.06 -6.56
CA ASP A 134 6.29 7.98 -5.17
C ASP A 134 5.62 9.29 -4.73
N MET A 135 6.19 10.44 -5.10
CA MET A 135 5.60 11.75 -4.78
C MET A 135 4.21 11.93 -5.42
N ASN A 136 4.01 11.41 -6.63
CA ASN A 136 2.75 11.57 -7.36
C ASN A 136 1.69 10.51 -7.03
N SER A 137 2.08 9.35 -6.50
CA SER A 137 1.17 8.20 -6.29
C SER A 137 1.02 7.78 -4.84
N LYS A 138 2.06 7.95 -4.01
CA LYS A 138 2.06 7.52 -2.60
C LYS A 138 2.95 8.42 -1.71
N PRO A 139 2.79 9.75 -1.69
CA PRO A 139 3.63 10.61 -0.87
C PRO A 139 3.54 10.26 0.62
N LEU A 140 4.64 10.48 1.35
CA LEU A 140 4.77 10.19 2.77
C LEU A 140 4.90 11.50 3.55
N ILE A 141 4.13 11.64 4.62
CA ILE A 141 4.16 12.82 5.49
C ILE A 141 4.43 12.39 6.92
N GLN A 142 5.41 13.01 7.57
CA GLN A 142 5.65 12.83 9.00
C GLN A 142 4.77 13.78 9.82
N MET A 143 3.99 13.25 10.76
CA MET A 143 3.14 14.00 11.68
C MET A 143 3.44 13.56 13.12
N GLY A 144 4.19 14.37 13.87
CA GLY A 144 4.71 14.00 15.17
C GLY A 144 5.64 12.78 15.07
N ASP A 145 5.23 11.69 15.71
CA ASP A 145 5.90 10.39 15.76
C ASP A 145 5.25 9.33 14.85
N MET A 146 4.26 9.71 14.03
CA MET A 146 3.66 8.83 13.03
C MET A 146 3.95 9.29 11.61
N TYR A 147 3.73 8.37 10.68
CA TYR A 147 3.89 8.60 9.25
C TYR A 147 2.57 8.31 8.53
N VAL A 148 2.25 9.15 7.56
CA VAL A 148 1.00 9.08 6.79
C VAL A 148 1.36 8.91 5.32
N GLN A 149 1.08 7.74 4.77
CA GLN A 149 1.19 7.46 3.35
C GLN A 149 -0.17 7.73 2.70
N LEU A 150 -0.17 8.57 1.66
CA LEU A 150 -1.37 9.01 0.96
C LEU A 150 -1.43 8.36 -0.41
N ASN A 151 -2.36 7.45 -0.67
CA ASN A 151 -2.41 6.76 -1.95
C ASN A 151 -3.29 7.54 -2.92
N ILE A 152 -2.65 8.08 -3.95
CA ILE A 152 -3.25 8.91 -4.99
C ILE A 152 -3.51 8.04 -6.22
N ASP A 153 -4.68 8.19 -6.82
CA ASP A 153 -4.93 7.72 -8.18
C ASP A 153 -4.32 8.73 -9.16
N LYS A 154 -3.18 8.38 -9.75
CA LYS A 154 -2.40 9.28 -10.63
C LYS A 154 -3.18 9.73 -11.87
N PHE A 155 -4.21 8.97 -12.28
CA PHE A 155 -5.03 9.32 -13.44
C PHE A 155 -6.08 10.38 -13.12
N THR A 156 -6.54 10.44 -11.87
CA THR A 156 -7.55 11.42 -11.42
C THR A 156 -6.98 12.51 -10.51
N GLY A 157 -5.74 12.34 -10.04
CA GLY A 157 -5.09 13.22 -9.07
C GLY A 157 -5.75 13.21 -7.69
N SER A 158 -6.61 12.23 -7.40
CA SER A 158 -7.44 12.20 -6.19
C SER A 158 -6.92 11.22 -5.15
N LEU A 159 -7.03 11.57 -3.88
CA LEU A 159 -6.71 10.69 -2.74
C LEU A 159 -7.70 9.53 -2.66
N VAL A 160 -7.20 8.30 -2.74
CA VAL A 160 -7.98 7.06 -2.76
C VAL A 160 -8.07 6.42 -1.37
N SER A 161 -6.96 6.43 -0.64
CA SER A 161 -6.84 5.82 0.69
C SER A 161 -5.69 6.44 1.47
N VAL A 162 -5.74 6.30 2.80
CA VAL A 162 -4.71 6.78 3.72
C VAL A 162 -4.19 5.61 4.54
N ARG A 163 -2.86 5.51 4.69
CA ARG A 163 -2.21 4.54 5.58
C ARG A 163 -1.41 5.27 6.65
N TYR A 164 -1.78 5.07 7.91
CA TYR A 164 -1.04 5.54 9.07
C TYR A 164 -0.08 4.46 9.55
N LEU A 165 1.17 4.82 9.84
CA LEU A 165 2.26 3.90 10.21
C LEU A 165 3.00 4.43 11.43
N ASP A 166 3.30 3.57 12.38
CA ASP A 166 4.35 3.86 13.34
C ASP A 166 5.75 3.70 12.69
N VAL A 167 6.76 4.24 13.36
CA VAL A 167 8.13 4.25 12.83
C VAL A 167 8.68 2.84 12.60
N LYS A 168 8.38 1.89 13.50
CA LYS A 168 8.86 0.51 13.41
C LYS A 168 8.28 -0.17 12.17
N THR A 169 6.98 -0.04 11.97
CA THR A 169 6.25 -0.61 10.83
C THR A 169 6.73 -0.01 9.52
N LEU A 170 6.97 1.30 9.48
CA LEU A 170 7.53 1.95 8.29
C LEU A 170 8.91 1.38 7.92
N ILE A 171 9.81 1.22 8.91
CA ILE A 171 11.17 0.67 8.68
C ILE A 171 11.10 -0.76 8.14
N VAL A 172 10.26 -1.62 8.70
CA VAL A 172 10.20 -3.03 8.28
C VAL A 172 9.44 -3.23 6.96
N GLN A 173 8.46 -2.37 6.65
CA GLN A 173 7.75 -2.42 5.36
C GLN A 173 8.62 -1.95 4.20
N ARG A 174 9.47 -0.94 4.42
CA ARG A 174 10.34 -0.32 3.39
C ARG A 174 9.57 0.08 2.12
N PRO A 175 8.52 0.92 2.23
CA PRO A 175 7.70 1.28 1.07
C PRO A 175 8.41 2.18 0.04
N TYR A 176 9.59 2.70 0.37
CA TYR A 176 10.42 3.60 -0.46
C TYR A 176 11.89 3.18 -0.37
N GLU A 177 12.75 3.79 -1.19
CA GLU A 177 14.20 3.57 -1.11
C GLU A 177 14.72 3.98 0.28
N LEU A 178 15.46 3.07 0.93
CA LEU A 178 15.91 3.23 2.30
C LEU A 178 17.44 3.25 2.36
N MET A 179 17.98 4.35 2.90
CA MET A 179 19.36 4.42 3.35
C MET A 179 19.42 4.42 4.88
N TYR A 180 20.44 3.78 5.44
CA TYR A 180 20.62 3.71 6.89
C TYR A 180 22.09 3.75 7.30
N ARG A 181 22.33 4.21 8.53
CA ARG A 181 23.65 4.17 9.19
C ARG A 181 23.49 3.62 10.60
N GLY A 182 23.87 2.35 10.77
CA GLY A 182 23.69 1.57 12.00
C GLY A 182 23.28 0.13 11.69
N GLU A 183 22.59 -0.50 12.63
CA GLU A 183 21.98 -1.82 12.46
C GLU A 183 20.57 -1.67 11.87
N LEU A 184 20.31 -2.34 10.74
CA LEU A 184 19.02 -2.31 10.07
C LEU A 184 18.03 -3.20 10.81
N LEU A 185 16.88 -2.65 11.19
CA LEU A 185 15.77 -3.44 11.69
C LEU A 185 15.18 -4.30 10.56
N GLU A 186 15.27 -5.62 10.72
CA GLU A 186 14.67 -6.60 9.81
C GLU A 186 13.28 -7.04 10.30
N PRO A 187 12.32 -7.32 9.39
CA PRO A 187 11.07 -7.96 9.77
C PRO A 187 11.33 -9.36 10.33
N MET A 188 10.44 -9.81 11.22
CA MET A 188 10.49 -11.20 11.69
C MET A 188 10.26 -12.15 10.51
N PRO A 189 11.04 -13.24 10.39
CA PRO A 189 10.85 -14.20 9.31
C PRO A 189 9.50 -14.89 9.44
N VAL A 190 8.78 -14.98 8.33
CA VAL A 190 7.51 -15.70 8.24
C VAL A 190 7.79 -17.20 8.13
N THR A 191 7.22 -18.01 9.02
CA THR A 191 7.37 -19.46 8.96
C THR A 191 6.57 -20.06 7.81
N ASP A 192 6.99 -21.21 7.29
CA ASP A 192 6.30 -21.89 6.18
C ASP A 192 4.84 -22.22 6.51
N GLU A 193 4.54 -22.49 7.77
CA GLU A 193 3.19 -22.79 8.26
C GLU A 193 2.27 -21.55 8.27
N ALA A 194 2.82 -20.34 8.35
CA ALA A 194 2.04 -19.10 8.37
C ALA A 194 1.61 -18.65 6.96
N TRP A 195 2.37 -19.03 5.91
CA TRP A 195 2.14 -18.57 4.55
C TRP A 195 0.74 -18.86 3.99
N PRO A 196 0.16 -20.06 4.13
CA PRO A 196 -1.17 -20.32 3.61
C PRO A 196 -2.25 -19.38 4.16
N LEU A 197 -2.13 -18.97 5.43
CA LEU A 197 -3.08 -18.02 6.05
C LEU A 197 -2.85 -16.59 5.56
N ILE A 198 -1.59 -16.18 5.39
CA ILE A 198 -1.22 -14.87 4.84
C ILE A 198 -1.69 -14.75 3.39
N GLU A 199 -1.48 -15.80 2.59
CA GLU A 199 -1.91 -15.90 1.19
C GLU A 199 -3.44 -15.80 1.09
N GLN A 200 -4.18 -16.56 1.91
CA GLN A 200 -5.64 -16.51 1.93
C GLN A 200 -6.17 -15.14 2.36
N GLY A 201 -5.55 -14.52 3.38
CA GLY A 201 -5.89 -13.15 3.80
C GLY A 201 -5.69 -12.14 2.68
N SER A 202 -4.53 -12.22 2.00
CA SER A 202 -4.18 -11.35 0.88
C SER A 202 -5.15 -11.50 -0.29
N GLN A 203 -5.56 -12.73 -0.64
CA GLN A 203 -6.55 -12.98 -1.69
C GLN A 203 -7.89 -12.27 -1.40
N LYS A 204 -8.39 -12.39 -0.17
CA LYS A 204 -9.65 -11.76 0.26
C LYS A 204 -9.53 -10.24 0.27
N GLN A 205 -8.42 -9.70 0.78
CA GLN A 205 -8.18 -8.26 0.82
C GLN A 205 -8.13 -7.66 -0.59
N ILE A 206 -7.41 -8.28 -1.53
CA ILE A 206 -7.35 -7.84 -2.94
C ILE A 206 -8.75 -7.84 -3.55
N PHE A 207 -9.53 -8.92 -3.38
CA PHE A 207 -10.89 -9.00 -3.88
C PHE A 207 -11.80 -7.89 -3.33
N GLU A 208 -11.75 -7.66 -2.02
CA GLU A 208 -12.55 -6.64 -1.34
C GLU A 208 -12.20 -5.23 -1.80
N ILE A 209 -10.91 -4.89 -1.80
CA ILE A 209 -10.42 -3.56 -2.21
C ILE A 209 -10.76 -3.32 -3.68
N THR A 210 -10.55 -4.30 -4.57
CA THR A 210 -10.93 -4.20 -5.99
C THR A 210 -12.41 -3.85 -6.13
N ASN A 211 -13.30 -4.54 -5.40
CA ASN A 211 -14.74 -4.28 -5.48
C ASN A 211 -15.16 -2.95 -4.86
N ILE A 212 -14.44 -2.46 -3.85
CA ILE A 212 -14.68 -1.12 -3.30
C ILE A 212 -14.28 -0.05 -4.31
N LEU A 213 -13.15 -0.21 -4.99
CA LEU A 213 -12.72 0.69 -6.05
C LEU A 213 -13.69 0.66 -7.22
N ARG A 214 -14.09 -0.51 -7.72
CA ARG A 214 -15.10 -0.63 -8.80
C ARG A 214 -16.38 0.11 -8.45
N LYS A 215 -16.89 -0.07 -7.22
CA LYS A 215 -18.07 0.67 -6.74
C LYS A 215 -17.85 2.20 -6.71
N ARG A 216 -16.65 2.66 -6.32
CA ARG A 216 -16.28 4.08 -6.34
C ARG A 216 -16.27 4.66 -7.76
N TYR A 217 -15.86 3.88 -8.76
CA TYR A 217 -15.95 4.25 -10.18
C TYR A 217 -17.30 3.88 -10.82
N HIS A 218 -18.34 3.64 -10.02
CA HIS A 218 -19.71 3.34 -10.48
C HIS A 218 -19.83 2.07 -11.36
N LEU A 219 -18.95 1.10 -11.15
CA LEU A 219 -18.97 -0.19 -11.84
C LEU A 219 -19.65 -1.28 -11.00
N PRO A 220 -20.24 -2.30 -11.64
CA PRO A 220 -20.69 -3.51 -10.96
C PRO A 220 -19.55 -4.19 -10.20
N GLN A 221 -19.87 -4.77 -9.05
CA GLN A 221 -18.93 -5.59 -8.30
C GLN A 221 -18.70 -6.92 -9.03
N LEU A 222 -17.47 -7.40 -8.99
CA LEU A 222 -17.09 -8.72 -9.47
C LEU A 222 -17.54 -9.78 -8.45
N VAL A 223 -18.07 -10.88 -8.96
CA VAL A 223 -18.41 -12.08 -8.18
C VAL A 223 -17.15 -12.93 -8.02
N TRP A 224 -16.92 -13.46 -6.82
CA TRP A 224 -15.81 -14.37 -6.59
C TRP A 224 -16.07 -15.73 -7.25
N ASP A 225 -15.09 -16.25 -7.99
CA ASP A 225 -15.13 -17.58 -8.58
C ASP A 225 -13.92 -18.41 -8.08
N ASP A 226 -14.22 -19.49 -7.35
CA ASP A 226 -13.20 -20.36 -6.73
C ASP A 226 -12.34 -21.11 -7.77
N ALA A 227 -12.91 -21.49 -8.92
CA ALA A 227 -12.18 -22.18 -9.97
C ALA A 227 -11.18 -21.22 -10.65
N VAL A 228 -11.61 -19.98 -10.92
CA VAL A 228 -10.76 -18.91 -11.44
C VAL A 228 -9.66 -18.56 -10.43
N ALA A 229 -9.99 -18.50 -9.13
CA ALA A 229 -9.03 -18.22 -8.07
C ALA A 229 -7.96 -19.31 -7.95
N ASN A 230 -8.35 -20.57 -8.10
CA ASN A 230 -7.40 -21.68 -8.12
C ASN A 230 -6.45 -21.59 -9.33
N VAL A 231 -6.94 -21.21 -10.52
CA VAL A 231 -6.08 -20.96 -11.69
C VAL A 231 -5.09 -19.82 -11.42
N ALA A 232 -5.56 -18.72 -10.81
CA ALA A 232 -4.70 -17.60 -10.43
C ALA A 232 -3.63 -18.02 -9.40
N TYR A 233 -3.99 -18.86 -8.42
CA TYR A 233 -3.07 -19.35 -7.39
C TYR A 233 -1.96 -20.19 -8.00
N LEU A 234 -2.31 -21.12 -8.89
CA LEU A 234 -1.34 -21.95 -9.59
C LEU A 234 -0.39 -21.12 -10.47
N HIS A 235 -0.87 -20.03 -11.07
CA HIS A 235 -0.01 -19.12 -11.83
C HIS A 235 0.93 -18.31 -10.94
N SER A 236 0.45 -17.79 -9.81
CA SER A 236 1.33 -17.17 -8.80
C SER A 236 2.41 -18.11 -8.29
N LYS A 237 2.05 -19.40 -8.09
CA LYS A 237 3.00 -20.44 -7.71
C LYS A 237 4.02 -20.73 -8.82
N ASP A 238 3.57 -20.85 -10.07
CA ASP A 238 4.45 -21.04 -11.22
C ASP A 238 5.48 -19.90 -11.32
N MET A 239 5.01 -18.65 -11.30
CA MET A 239 5.87 -17.46 -11.31
C MET A 239 6.91 -17.46 -10.19
N ASN A 240 6.51 -17.87 -8.98
CA ASN A 240 7.43 -18.02 -7.87
C ASN A 240 8.47 -19.11 -8.11
N ASP A 241 8.05 -20.30 -8.52
CA ASP A 241 8.92 -21.46 -8.70
C ASP A 241 9.92 -21.25 -9.86
N THR A 242 9.55 -20.48 -10.87
CA THR A 242 10.39 -20.16 -12.03
C THR A 242 11.15 -18.83 -11.92
N ASN A 243 10.98 -18.08 -10.82
CA ASN A 243 11.53 -16.73 -10.62
C ASN A 243 11.24 -15.80 -11.80
N SER A 244 9.98 -15.74 -12.24
CA SER A 244 9.56 -14.91 -13.37
C SER A 244 8.27 -14.16 -13.10
N LEU A 245 8.15 -12.94 -13.61
CA LEU A 245 6.89 -12.17 -13.63
C LEU A 245 6.43 -12.06 -15.09
N SER A 246 5.50 -12.92 -15.50
CA SER A 246 5.03 -13.03 -16.89
C SER A 246 3.58 -13.50 -16.96
N HIS A 247 2.81 -12.95 -17.89
CA HIS A 247 1.46 -13.44 -18.21
C HIS A 247 1.49 -14.83 -18.86
N THR A 248 2.53 -15.11 -19.64
CA THR A 248 2.78 -16.41 -20.26
C THR A 248 3.59 -17.31 -19.33
N SER A 249 3.02 -18.44 -18.94
CA SER A 249 3.77 -19.54 -18.34
C SER A 249 4.44 -20.37 -19.43
N LYS A 250 5.71 -20.74 -19.23
CA LYS A 250 6.43 -21.64 -20.15
C LYS A 250 5.83 -23.05 -20.18
N GLN A 251 5.18 -23.47 -19.09
CA GLN A 251 4.60 -24.80 -18.95
C GLN A 251 3.09 -24.77 -19.24
N TYR A 252 2.39 -23.74 -18.80
CA TYR A 252 0.92 -23.70 -18.79
C TYR A 252 0.30 -22.72 -19.79
N GLY A 253 1.11 -21.99 -20.55
CA GLY A 253 0.64 -21.06 -21.60
C GLY A 253 0.11 -19.74 -21.04
N GLU A 254 -0.75 -19.08 -21.82
CA GLU A 254 -1.43 -17.82 -21.46
C GLU A 254 -2.58 -18.06 -20.48
N VAL A 255 -3.16 -16.99 -19.91
CA VAL A 255 -4.33 -17.10 -19.02
C VAL A 255 -5.48 -17.88 -19.66
N THR A 256 -5.69 -17.73 -20.97
CA THR A 256 -6.72 -18.47 -21.70
C THR A 256 -6.44 -19.96 -21.76
N ASP A 257 -5.17 -20.36 -21.92
CA ASP A 257 -4.79 -21.77 -21.91
C ASP A 257 -5.01 -22.37 -20.52
N ARG A 258 -4.62 -21.63 -19.48
CA ARG A 258 -4.81 -22.04 -18.08
C ARG A 258 -6.29 -22.20 -17.70
N LEU A 259 -7.15 -21.25 -18.10
CA LEU A 259 -8.60 -21.31 -17.86
C LEU A 259 -9.26 -22.44 -18.66
N ASN A 260 -8.89 -22.63 -19.93
CA ASN A 260 -9.41 -23.71 -20.78
C ASN A 260 -9.01 -25.09 -20.26
N ASN A 261 -7.78 -25.26 -19.79
CA ASN A 261 -7.31 -26.50 -19.17
C ASN A 261 -8.07 -26.83 -17.88
N ALA A 262 -8.53 -25.81 -17.16
CA ALA A 262 -9.40 -25.96 -15.99
C ALA A 262 -10.89 -26.13 -16.36
N GLN A 263 -11.23 -26.21 -17.65
CA GLN A 263 -12.60 -26.34 -18.17
C GLN A 263 -13.54 -25.21 -17.73
N ILE A 264 -12.99 -23.99 -17.54
CA ILE A 264 -13.77 -22.80 -17.17
C ILE A 264 -14.30 -22.14 -18.44
N HIS A 265 -15.61 -21.91 -18.51
CA HIS A 265 -16.27 -21.25 -19.64
C HIS A 265 -16.39 -19.74 -19.41
N TYR A 266 -16.02 -18.95 -20.41
CA TYR A 266 -16.06 -17.48 -20.38
C TYR A 266 -16.14 -16.90 -21.80
N ASP A 267 -16.64 -15.69 -21.94
CA ASP A 267 -16.67 -14.92 -23.20
C ASP A 267 -15.41 -14.05 -23.37
N LYS A 268 -14.91 -13.49 -22.26
CA LYS A 268 -13.70 -12.69 -22.19
C LYS A 268 -12.90 -13.07 -20.94
N ALA A 269 -11.57 -13.04 -21.03
CA ALA A 269 -10.67 -13.20 -19.90
C ALA A 269 -9.66 -12.05 -19.84
N GLY A 270 -9.24 -11.70 -18.63
CA GLY A 270 -8.17 -10.76 -18.33
C GLY A 270 -7.32 -11.27 -17.18
N GLU A 271 -6.08 -10.80 -17.10
CA GLU A 271 -5.16 -11.13 -16.02
C GLU A 271 -4.41 -9.89 -15.57
N ILE A 272 -4.18 -9.81 -14.27
CA ILE A 272 -3.34 -8.81 -13.64
C ILE A 272 -2.36 -9.55 -12.72
N ILE A 273 -1.07 -9.23 -12.82
CA ILE A 273 -0.02 -9.87 -12.01
C ILE A 273 0.83 -8.84 -11.28
N ALA A 274 1.37 -9.24 -10.14
CA ALA A 274 2.32 -8.45 -9.36
C ALA A 274 3.26 -9.38 -8.58
N ALA A 275 4.44 -8.87 -8.25
CA ALA A 275 5.37 -9.57 -7.35
C ALA A 275 6.07 -8.59 -6.40
N ASN A 276 6.48 -9.09 -5.24
CA ASN A 276 7.32 -8.40 -4.27
C ASN A 276 6.76 -7.12 -3.64
N TYR A 277 5.46 -6.86 -3.78
CA TYR A 277 4.76 -5.83 -3.02
C TYR A 277 4.71 -6.16 -1.53
N ILE A 278 4.60 -5.11 -0.71
CA ILE A 278 4.60 -5.23 0.76
C ILE A 278 3.35 -5.99 1.26
N ASP A 279 2.18 -5.69 0.71
CA ASP A 279 0.90 -6.30 1.10
C ASP A 279 -0.19 -6.09 0.03
N ALA A 280 -1.39 -6.63 0.29
CA ALA A 280 -2.53 -6.56 -0.61
C ALA A 280 -2.99 -5.12 -0.95
N PRO A 281 -3.12 -4.16 -0.01
CA PRO A 281 -3.42 -2.78 -0.40
C PRO A 281 -2.37 -2.19 -1.35
N ALA A 282 -1.08 -2.41 -1.10
CA ALA A 282 -0.03 -1.92 -2.00
C ALA A 282 -0.07 -2.55 -3.40
N VAL A 283 -0.49 -3.82 -3.52
CA VAL A 283 -0.73 -4.47 -4.82
C VAL A 283 -1.81 -3.74 -5.61
N ILE A 284 -2.96 -3.48 -4.97
CA ILE A 284 -4.07 -2.78 -5.64
C ILE A 284 -3.67 -1.34 -6.00
N GLU A 285 -2.97 -0.65 -5.12
CA GLU A 285 -2.46 0.71 -5.36
C GLU A 285 -1.50 0.75 -6.55
N GLY A 286 -0.66 -0.27 -6.72
CA GLY A 286 0.19 -0.43 -7.90
C GLY A 286 -0.61 -0.73 -9.16
N TRP A 287 -1.62 -1.59 -9.08
CA TRP A 287 -2.47 -1.94 -10.22
C TRP A 287 -3.34 -0.78 -10.70
N ILE A 288 -4.01 -0.05 -9.80
CA ILE A 288 -4.87 1.08 -10.17
C ILE A 288 -4.08 2.24 -10.79
N ASN A 289 -2.78 2.33 -10.47
CA ASN A 289 -1.82 3.30 -11.01
C ASN A 289 -1.01 2.77 -12.21
N SER A 290 -1.31 1.58 -12.74
CA SER A 290 -0.76 1.11 -14.01
C SER A 290 -1.86 1.16 -15.07
N GLU A 291 -1.63 1.83 -16.21
CA GLU A 291 -2.66 2.04 -17.23
C GLU A 291 -3.25 0.70 -17.70
N HIS A 292 -2.38 -0.25 -18.05
CA HIS A 292 -2.80 -1.57 -18.50
C HIS A 292 -3.55 -2.39 -17.44
N HIS A 293 -3.08 -2.36 -16.17
CA HIS A 293 -3.76 -3.07 -15.10
C HIS A 293 -5.10 -2.42 -14.73
N ARG A 294 -5.15 -1.08 -14.76
CA ARG A 294 -6.35 -0.28 -14.52
C ARG A 294 -7.44 -0.58 -15.54
N GLU A 295 -7.10 -0.70 -16.82
CA GLU A 295 -8.05 -1.08 -17.86
C GLU A 295 -8.79 -2.36 -17.49
N ASN A 296 -8.08 -3.38 -17.02
CA ASN A 296 -8.69 -4.64 -16.58
C ASN A 296 -9.48 -4.49 -15.27
N LEU A 297 -8.95 -3.79 -14.25
CA LEU A 297 -9.65 -3.57 -12.98
C LEU A 297 -10.98 -2.84 -13.14
N LEU A 298 -11.05 -1.91 -14.10
CA LEU A 298 -12.19 -1.02 -14.33
C LEU A 298 -13.00 -1.36 -15.59
N ASP A 299 -12.74 -2.51 -16.22
CA ASP A 299 -13.56 -2.97 -17.34
C ASP A 299 -14.95 -3.39 -16.83
N GLU A 300 -15.99 -2.77 -17.38
CA GLU A 300 -17.40 -3.04 -17.04
C GLU A 300 -17.87 -4.42 -17.51
N LYS A 301 -17.19 -5.04 -18.47
CA LYS A 301 -17.56 -6.34 -19.03
C LYS A 301 -17.24 -7.50 -18.11
N PHE A 302 -16.22 -7.37 -17.26
CA PHE A 302 -15.90 -8.44 -16.32
C PHE A 302 -16.97 -8.57 -15.24
N THR A 303 -17.45 -9.79 -15.04
CA THR A 303 -18.51 -10.13 -14.09
C THR A 303 -17.98 -10.97 -12.93
N HIS A 304 -16.95 -11.79 -13.16
CA HIS A 304 -16.36 -12.64 -12.13
C HIS A 304 -14.85 -12.44 -12.02
N THR A 305 -14.29 -12.79 -10.86
CA THR A 305 -12.86 -12.74 -10.62
C THR A 305 -12.42 -13.82 -9.64
N GLY A 306 -11.17 -14.23 -9.77
CA GLY A 306 -10.49 -15.04 -8.77
C GLY A 306 -9.10 -14.47 -8.50
N VAL A 307 -8.75 -14.35 -7.23
CA VAL A 307 -7.42 -13.90 -6.81
C VAL A 307 -6.64 -15.08 -6.28
N GLY A 308 -5.41 -15.24 -6.77
CA GLY A 308 -4.44 -16.20 -6.28
C GLY A 308 -3.21 -15.50 -5.74
N VAL A 309 -2.70 -15.98 -4.61
CA VAL A 309 -1.46 -15.47 -4.01
C VAL A 309 -0.62 -16.64 -3.58
N TYR A 310 0.66 -16.62 -3.96
CA TYR A 310 1.66 -17.58 -3.49
C TYR A 310 2.93 -16.83 -3.10
N ARG A 311 3.32 -16.92 -1.82
CA ARG A 311 4.36 -16.07 -1.23
C ARG A 311 4.11 -14.59 -1.53
N LYS A 312 5.00 -13.95 -2.29
CA LYS A 312 4.90 -12.55 -2.72
C LYS A 312 4.56 -12.41 -4.20
N HIS A 313 3.94 -13.43 -4.81
CA HIS A 313 3.38 -13.36 -6.16
C HIS A 313 1.86 -13.30 -6.08
N TYR A 314 1.27 -12.40 -6.85
CA TYR A 314 -0.16 -12.09 -6.82
C TYR A 314 -0.68 -12.15 -8.25
N THR A 315 -1.83 -12.80 -8.44
CA THR A 315 -2.53 -12.90 -9.71
C THR A 315 -4.01 -12.63 -9.47
N GLN A 316 -4.60 -11.72 -10.23
CA GLN A 316 -6.05 -11.56 -10.33
C GLN A 316 -6.50 -11.90 -11.74
N ASN A 317 -7.25 -12.98 -11.87
CA ASN A 317 -7.92 -13.36 -13.10
C ASN A 317 -9.33 -12.80 -13.12
N LEU A 318 -9.75 -12.31 -14.28
CA LEU A 318 -11.04 -11.67 -14.52
C LEU A 318 -11.70 -12.38 -15.68
N ILE A 319 -12.99 -12.69 -15.56
CA ILE A 319 -13.76 -13.28 -16.64
C ILE A 319 -15.11 -12.59 -16.83
N GLU A 320 -15.56 -12.55 -18.08
CA GLU A 320 -16.94 -12.25 -18.45
C GLU A 320 -17.67 -13.57 -18.65
N THR A 321 -18.67 -13.82 -17.81
CA THR A 321 -19.65 -14.89 -18.00
C THR A 321 -21.01 -14.26 -18.27
N LYS A 322 -21.79 -14.81 -19.20
CA LYS A 322 -23.22 -14.53 -19.30
C LYS A 322 -23.91 -15.11 -18.07
N GLU A 323 -24.71 -14.30 -17.37
CA GLU A 323 -25.71 -14.84 -16.47
C GLU A 323 -26.64 -15.72 -17.31
N GLU A 324 -26.74 -17.01 -16.98
CA GLU A 324 -27.91 -17.78 -17.37
C GLU A 324 -29.09 -17.14 -16.64
N ASN A 325 -29.87 -16.31 -17.34
CA ASN A 325 -31.16 -15.87 -16.84
C ASN A 325 -32.01 -17.14 -16.62
N GLU A 326 -32.08 -17.62 -15.37
CA GLU A 326 -33.09 -18.62 -14.94
C GLU A 326 -34.50 -18.04 -14.99
#